data_AF-A0A9E0QTY4-F1
#
_entry.id   AF-A0A9E0QTY4-F1
#
_cell.length_a   1.000
_cell.length_b   1.000
_cell.length_c   1.000
_cell.angle_alpha   90.00
_cell.angle_beta   90.00
_cell.angle_gamma   90.00
#
_symmetry.space_group_name_H-M   'P 1'
#
loop_
_entity.id
_entity.type
_entity.pdbx_description
1 polymer ?
#
loop_
_entity_poly.entity_id
_entity_poly.type
_entity_poly.pdbx_seq_one_letter_code
_entity_poly.pdbx_strand_id
1 'polypeptide(L)'
;MAPRPAQGLCGMSATRTFDSVVIGGGLNGLAAAGVLARVGQSVCLLERAPHLGGMAAPDASGAPRLAHLLYNLNPSVRRDLGLGARDWPFESVALPTVALSEDGRHV
;
A
#
# COMPACT_ATOMS: atom_id res chain seq x y z
N MET A 1 9.34 -12.32 -23.29
CA MET A 1 8.44 -11.21 -23.66
C MET A 1 9.31 -10.11 -24.26
N ALA A 2 9.23 -9.89 -25.57
CA ALA A 2 10.12 -8.95 -26.27
C ALA A 2 9.61 -7.50 -26.14
N PRO A 3 10.49 -6.48 -26.10
CA PRO A 3 10.08 -5.09 -26.03
C PRO A 3 9.46 -4.63 -27.36
N ARG A 4 8.39 -3.83 -27.27
CA ARG A 4 7.72 -3.22 -28.44
C ARG A 4 8.53 -2.01 -28.94
N PRO A 5 8.66 -1.80 -30.26
CA PRO A 5 9.45 -0.70 -30.80
C PRO A 5 8.73 0.64 -30.56
N ALA A 6 9.49 1.65 -30.09
CA ALA A 6 9.02 3.02 -29.95
C ALA A 6 9.03 3.70 -31.33
N GLN A 7 7.85 4.03 -31.84
CA GLN A 7 7.69 4.90 -33.02
C GLN A 7 7.56 6.35 -32.56
N GLY A 8 8.33 7.23 -33.21
CA GLY A 8 8.53 8.61 -32.79
C GLY A 8 7.39 9.57 -33.13
N LEU A 9 7.32 10.67 -32.38
CA LEU A 9 6.69 11.93 -32.76
C LEU A 9 7.29 13.10 -31.95
N CYS A 10 7.58 14.18 -32.65
CA CYS A 10 8.09 15.46 -32.16
C CYS A 10 7.12 16.10 -31.14
N GLY A 11 7.65 16.59 -30.01
CA GLY A 11 6.99 17.61 -29.18
C GLY A 11 5.94 17.16 -28.16
N MET A 12 5.66 15.87 -28.01
CA MET A 12 4.87 15.34 -26.88
C MET A 12 5.82 14.69 -25.87
N SER A 13 5.75 15.12 -24.61
CA SER A 13 6.44 14.44 -23.50
C SER A 13 6.18 12.93 -23.62
N ALA A 14 7.25 12.14 -23.68
CA ALA A 14 7.17 10.70 -23.93
C ALA A 14 6.09 10.07 -23.04
N THR A 15 5.08 9.47 -23.66
CA THR A 15 4.00 8.80 -22.93
C THR A 15 4.63 7.67 -22.11
N ARG A 16 4.72 7.86 -20.79
CA ARG A 16 5.19 6.80 -19.91
C ARG A 16 4.13 5.72 -19.86
N THR A 17 4.52 4.51 -20.23
CA THR A 17 3.70 3.32 -20.09
C THR A 17 4.09 2.60 -18.80
N PHE A 18 3.10 2.05 -18.12
CA PHE A 18 3.27 1.25 -16.91
C PHE A 18 2.44 -0.02 -17.07
N ASP A 19 2.91 -1.13 -16.51
CA ASP A 19 2.17 -2.39 -16.52
C ASP A 19 0.91 -2.31 -15.64
N SER A 20 0.99 -1.53 -14.55
CA SER A 20 -0.10 -1.36 -13.59
C SER A 20 -0.22 0.10 -13.13
N VAL A 21 -1.45 0.56 -12.91
CA VAL A 21 -1.75 1.86 -12.27
C VAL A 21 -2.52 1.59 -10.98
N VAL A 22 -2.04 2.13 -9.87
CA VAL A 22 -2.69 2.07 -8.55
C VAL A 22 -3.16 3.47 -8.18
N ILE A 23 -4.45 3.59 -7.84
CA ILE A 23 -5.07 4.85 -7.45
C ILE A 23 -5.25 4.86 -5.92
N GLY A 24 -4.63 5.82 -5.27
CA GLY A 24 -4.60 6.01 -3.82
C GLY A 24 -3.29 5.53 -3.19
N GLY A 25 -2.55 6.43 -2.56
CA GLY A 25 -1.30 6.20 -1.83
C GLY A 25 -1.48 5.90 -0.34
N GLY A 26 -2.63 5.34 0.05
CA GLY A 26 -2.87 4.81 1.39
C GLY A 26 -2.19 3.45 1.61
N LEU A 27 -2.31 2.89 2.82
CA LEU A 27 -1.71 1.58 3.18
C LEU A 27 -2.02 0.48 2.15
N ASN A 28 -3.28 0.34 1.73
CA ASN A 28 -3.68 -0.69 0.77
C ASN A 28 -3.06 -0.47 -0.63
N GLY A 29 -3.03 0.78 -1.10
CA GLY A 29 -2.46 1.10 -2.40
C GLY A 29 -0.93 0.94 -2.43
N LEU A 30 -0.26 1.35 -1.35
CA LEU A 30 1.17 1.09 -1.17
C LEU A 30 1.48 -0.40 -1.10
N ALA A 31 0.64 -1.17 -0.39
CA ALA A 31 0.82 -2.62 -0.32
C ALA A 31 0.64 -3.28 -1.69
N ALA A 32 -0.42 -2.93 -2.42
CA ALA A 32 -0.66 -3.42 -3.76
C ALA A 32 0.48 -3.04 -4.71
N ALA A 33 0.90 -1.76 -4.72
CA ALA A 33 2.00 -1.30 -5.56
C ALA A 33 3.32 -2.01 -5.23
N GLY A 34 3.62 -2.23 -3.95
CA GLY A 34 4.81 -2.97 -3.50
C GLY A 34 4.81 -4.42 -3.96
N VAL A 35 3.67 -5.13 -3.83
CA VAL A 35 3.53 -6.52 -4.29
C VAL A 35 3.71 -6.61 -5.81
N LEU A 36 3.08 -5.72 -6.59
CA LEU A 36 3.19 -5.68 -8.05
C LEU A 36 4.63 -5.36 -8.50
N ALA A 37 5.29 -4.39 -7.85
CA ALA A 37 6.67 -4.05 -8.14
C ALA A 37 7.63 -5.21 -7.82
N ARG A 38 7.39 -5.96 -6.74
CA ARG A 38 8.20 -7.14 -6.37
C ARG A 38 8.16 -8.27 -7.39
N VAL A 39 7.06 -8.41 -8.14
CA VAL A 39 6.96 -9.38 -9.25
C VAL A 39 7.48 -8.82 -10.59
N GLY A 40 8.13 -7.65 -10.58
CA GLY A 40 8.83 -7.07 -11.71
C GLY A 40 8.00 -6.14 -12.58
N GLN A 41 6.79 -5.76 -12.17
CA GLN A 41 5.96 -4.82 -12.93
C GLN A 41 6.42 -3.37 -12.73
N SER A 42 6.34 -2.58 -13.80
CA SER A 42 6.38 -1.13 -13.72
C SER A 42 5.03 -0.58 -13.22
N VAL A 43 5.03 0.13 -12.10
CA VAL A 43 3.80 0.58 -11.43
C VAL A 43 3.75 2.11 -11.33
N CYS A 44 2.62 2.70 -11.73
CA CYS A 44 2.31 4.10 -11.45
C CYS A 44 1.35 4.18 -10.26
N LEU A 45 1.80 4.79 -9.16
CA LEU A 45 0.96 5.08 -8.00
C LEU A 45 0.54 6.55 -8.03
N LEU A 46 -0.76 6.82 -8.02
CA LEU A 46 -1.31 8.16 -7.99
C LEU A 46 -1.98 8.43 -6.64
N GLU A 47 -1.61 9.52 -5.99
CA GLU A 47 -2.23 10.00 -4.75
C GLU A 47 -2.63 11.47 -4.94
N ARG A 48 -3.80 11.84 -4.41
CA ARG A 48 -4.31 13.20 -4.47
C ARG A 48 -3.61 14.10 -3.46
N ALA A 49 -3.33 13.58 -2.26
CA ALA A 49 -2.63 14.28 -1.21
C ALA A 49 -1.16 14.53 -1.58
N PRO A 50 -0.53 15.58 -1.03
CA PRO A 50 0.90 15.84 -1.22
C PRO A 50 1.80 14.84 -0.49
N HIS A 51 1.22 13.86 0.20
CA HIS A 51 1.92 12.85 1.00
C HIS A 51 1.24 11.49 0.85
N LEU A 52 2.02 10.43 1.06
CA LEU A 52 1.54 9.06 1.14
C LEU A 52 1.03 8.75 2.55
N GLY A 53 0.35 7.62 2.71
CA GLY A 53 -0.09 7.07 3.99
C GLY A 53 -1.61 7.02 4.12
N GLY A 54 -2.35 7.89 3.43
CA GLY A 54 -3.81 7.90 3.49
C GLY A 54 -4.30 8.04 4.93
N MET A 55 -5.06 7.06 5.43
CA MET A 55 -5.53 7.07 6.83
C MET A 55 -4.42 6.75 7.87
N ALA A 56 -3.24 6.32 7.44
CA ALA A 56 -2.07 6.23 8.30
C ALA A 56 -1.31 7.56 8.43
N ALA A 57 -1.65 8.57 7.62
CA ALA A 57 -1.07 9.88 7.76
C ALA A 57 -1.50 10.52 9.10
N PRO A 58 -0.61 11.30 9.75
CA PRO A 58 -0.96 12.06 10.94
C PRO A 58 -2.15 13.00 10.69
N ASP A 59 -3.07 13.09 11.64
CA ASP A 59 -4.05 14.18 11.68
C ASP A 59 -3.48 15.44 12.36
N ALA A 60 -4.35 16.41 12.64
CA ALA A 60 -3.96 17.66 13.29
C ALA A 60 -3.35 17.47 14.69
N SER A 61 -3.58 16.32 15.34
CA SER A 61 -2.97 15.97 16.63
C SER A 61 -1.57 15.34 16.48
N GLY A 62 -1.16 15.01 15.25
CA GLY A 62 0.06 14.26 14.97
C GLY A 62 -0.09 12.74 15.08
N ALA A 63 -1.27 12.24 15.45
CA ALA A 63 -1.55 10.81 15.52
C ALA A 63 -2.08 10.25 14.18
N PRO A 64 -1.71 9.02 13.78
CA PRO A 64 -2.32 8.36 12.64
C PRO A 64 -3.83 8.17 12.82
N ARG A 65 -4.64 8.49 11.80
CA ARG A 65 -6.12 8.38 11.87
C ARG A 65 -6.62 6.95 12.11
N LEU A 66 -5.80 5.95 11.82
CA LEU A 66 -6.03 4.53 12.10
C LEU A 66 -4.98 3.91 13.03
N ALA A 67 -4.43 4.67 13.97
CA ALA A 67 -3.44 4.14 14.92
C ALA A 67 -3.94 2.87 15.63
N HIS A 68 -5.24 2.82 15.93
CA HIS A 68 -5.90 1.66 16.55
C HIS A 68 -5.93 0.39 15.69
N LEU A 69 -5.56 0.42 14.41
CA LEU A 69 -5.46 -0.77 13.56
C LEU A 69 -4.03 -1.25 13.33
N LEU A 70 -3.02 -0.47 13.75
CA LEU A 70 -1.61 -0.78 13.50
C LEU A 70 -1.14 -2.05 14.22
N TYR A 71 -1.80 -2.44 15.31
CA TYR A 71 -1.44 -3.63 16.09
C TYR A 71 -1.72 -4.95 15.34
N ASN A 72 -2.64 -4.95 14.36
CA ASN A 72 -3.15 -6.18 13.72
C ASN A 72 -2.64 -6.38 12.29
N LEU A 73 -1.49 -5.81 11.94
CA LEU A 73 -0.92 -6.04 10.60
C LEU A 73 -0.51 -7.51 10.46
N ASN A 74 -1.11 -8.21 9.49
CA ASN A 74 -0.86 -9.63 9.28
C ASN A 74 0.64 -9.90 9.03
N PRO A 75 1.25 -10.92 9.69
CA PRO A 75 2.68 -11.22 9.55
C PRO A 75 3.13 -11.50 8.11
N SER A 76 2.26 -12.09 7.28
CA SER A 76 2.57 -12.35 5.86
C SER A 76 2.64 -11.05 5.09
N VAL A 77 1.67 -10.16 5.25
CA VAL A 77 1.69 -8.82 4.62
C VAL A 77 2.93 -8.05 5.08
N ARG A 78 3.23 -8.07 6.38
CA ARG A 78 4.44 -7.43 6.92
C ARG A 78 5.73 -7.95 6.26
N ARG A 79 5.89 -9.27 6.13
CA ARG A 79 7.01 -9.87 5.40
C ARG A 79 7.02 -9.46 3.94
N ASP A 80 5.85 -9.44 3.31
CA ASP A 80 5.73 -9.16 1.89
C ASP A 80 6.03 -7.70 1.54
N LEU A 81 5.80 -6.78 2.48
CA LEU A 81 6.19 -5.39 2.39
C LEU A 81 7.65 -5.14 2.80
N GLY A 82 8.41 -6.16 3.19
CA GLY A 82 9.79 -6.03 3.64
C GLY A 82 9.94 -5.33 5.01
N LEU A 83 8.85 -5.24 5.79
CA LEU A 83 8.83 -4.60 7.11
C LEU A 83 9.36 -5.58 8.18
N GLY A 84 10.68 -5.77 8.24
CA GLY A 84 11.36 -6.75 9.09
C GLY A 84 11.23 -6.52 10.61
N ALA A 85 11.62 -7.53 11.41
CA ALA A 85 11.57 -7.53 12.88
C ALA A 85 12.56 -6.58 13.56
N ARG A 86 13.66 -6.20 12.89
CA ARG A 86 14.74 -5.41 13.51
C ARG A 86 14.42 -3.92 13.66
N ASP A 87 13.55 -3.37 12.83
CA ASP A 87 13.26 -1.92 12.78
C ASP A 87 11.78 -1.60 13.01
N TRP A 88 11.01 -2.57 13.51
CA TRP A 88 9.60 -2.36 13.80
C TRP A 88 9.47 -1.57 15.10
N PRO A 89 8.94 -0.33 15.06
CA PRO A 89 9.19 0.66 16.10
C PRO A 89 8.37 0.46 17.38
N PHE A 90 7.59 -0.62 17.48
CA PHE A 90 6.73 -0.91 18.62
C PHE A 90 6.41 -2.40 18.71
N GLU A 91 6.31 -2.93 19.92
CA GLU A 91 5.87 -4.31 20.12
C GLU A 91 4.40 -4.48 19.72
N SER A 92 4.10 -5.48 18.90
CA SER A 92 2.72 -5.81 18.49
C SER A 92 2.19 -6.96 19.34
N VAL A 93 1.08 -6.74 20.03
CA VAL A 93 0.35 -7.80 20.73
C VAL A 93 -0.75 -8.33 19.82
N ALA A 94 -0.79 -9.66 19.65
CA ALA A 94 -1.91 -10.31 18.97
C ALA A 94 -3.15 -10.22 19.86
N LEU A 95 -4.03 -9.27 19.57
CA LEU A 95 -5.32 -9.15 20.26
C LEU A 95 -6.36 -10.00 19.53
N PRO A 96 -7.10 -10.88 20.24
CA PRO A 96 -8.22 -11.59 19.65
C PRO A 96 -9.22 -10.56 19.11
N THR A 97 -9.46 -10.61 17.80
CA THR A 97 -10.41 -9.73 17.12
C THR A 97 -11.59 -10.59 16.68
N VAL A 98 -12.81 -10.10 16.92
CA VAL A 98 -14.05 -10.73 16.46
C VAL A 98 -14.87 -9.68 15.72
N ALA A 99 -15.24 -9.95 14.47
CA ALA A 99 -16.20 -9.18 13.72
C ALA A 99 -17.60 -9.68 14.07
N LEU A 100 -18.39 -8.77 14.64
CA LEU A 100 -19.75 -9.08 15.04
C LEU A 100 -20.65 -9.14 13.81
N SER A 101 -21.54 -10.13 13.81
CA SER A 101 -22.57 -10.31 12.80
C SER A 101 -23.91 -10.36 13.51
N GLU A 102 -24.91 -9.72 12.92
CA GLU A 102 -26.26 -9.60 13.49
C GLU A 102 -26.93 -10.98 13.66
N ASP A 103 -26.57 -11.95 12.82
CA ASP A 103 -27.06 -13.33 12.87
C ASP A 103 -26.33 -14.23 13.88
N GLY A 104 -25.44 -13.66 14.71
CA GLY A 104 -24.64 -14.40 15.69
C GLY A 104 -23.48 -15.22 15.12
N ARG A 105 -23.28 -15.25 13.79
CA ARG A 105 -22.15 -15.95 13.15
C ARG A 105 -20.96 -15.02 13.01
N HIS A 106 -20.28 -14.77 14.12
CA HIS A 106 -19.10 -13.91 14.19
C HIS A 106 -17.88 -14.53 13.47
N VAL A 107 -16.94 -13.70 13.00
CA VAL A 107 -15.70 -14.12 12.32
C VAL A 107 -14.45 -13.46 12.88
#